data_AF-A0A3B8SWU4-F1
#
_entry.id   AF-A0A3B8SWU4-F1
#
_cell.length_a   1.000
_cell.length_b   1.000
_cell.length_c   1.000
_cell.angle_alpha   90.00
_cell.angle_beta   90.00
_cell.angle_gamma   90.00
#
_symmetry.space_group_name_H-M   'P 1'
#
loop_
_entity.id
_entity.type
_entity.pdbx_description
1 polymer ?
#
loop_
_entity_poly.entity_id
_entity_poly.type
_entity_poly.pdbx_seq_one_letter_code
_entity_poly.pdbx_strand_id
1 'polypeptide(L)'
;MKIIVGGGISGLWLAAELKARNIPCCVIEKSALGQGQTLASQGMIHGGTKYALDGLLTKAASEIGAMPSRWKQALSGQGTVDLRQVQLERSDQLLWSVESITANLLGFFASKAMRSRMERIDPTEEAAFDHPNFHGHLYRLTEPVLKLDTLIHAFSDLLDGQLFTAEVTELIVENQMITGVETTAGSLKGDVILTAGEGTEALVSALAINPPRMQRRPLAMAVCQLKEPIPPVFGHQLGTGSKPKLTVSTHRVGESQFLYLGGQLAEDGVEQDDLTLCHRAERAVQEALGWLKPQIQSTQVFRINRAEPSTREGHRPDTAFVSKAHRLIIAWPTKLALAPALADQVIPLLDEERATVSLPAWPGAHVGGYPWV
;
A
#
# COMPACT_ATOMS: atom_id res chain seq x y z
N MET A 1 17.80 19.95 8.41
CA MET A 1 16.57 19.54 7.69
C MET A 1 16.59 18.04 7.45
N LYS A 2 15.41 17.42 7.26
CA LYS A 2 15.27 16.01 6.89
C LYS A 2 14.99 15.88 5.39
N ILE A 3 15.78 15.07 4.70
CA ILE A 3 15.69 14.80 3.26
C ILE A 3 15.05 13.43 3.10
N ILE A 4 13.80 13.40 2.66
CA ILE A 4 13.07 12.16 2.40
C ILE A 4 13.25 11.80 0.94
N VAL A 5 13.83 10.63 0.67
CA VAL A 5 14.04 10.12 -0.69
C VAL A 5 12.95 9.11 -1.04
N GLY A 6 12.14 9.43 -2.06
CA GLY A 6 11.01 8.65 -2.53
C GLY A 6 9.66 9.25 -2.11
N GLY A 7 8.87 9.65 -3.10
CA GLY A 7 7.53 10.23 -2.98
C GLY A 7 6.39 9.21 -2.96
N GLY A 8 6.65 7.99 -2.47
CA GLY A 8 5.61 7.00 -2.18
C GLY A 8 4.90 7.25 -0.85
N ILE A 9 3.93 6.41 -0.50
CA ILE A 9 3.10 6.62 0.70
C ILE A 9 3.90 6.78 2.00
N SER A 10 5.00 6.05 2.17
CA SER A 10 5.85 6.19 3.36
C SER A 10 6.48 7.58 3.47
N GLY A 11 7.05 8.07 2.37
CA GLY A 11 7.72 9.36 2.33
C GLY A 11 6.73 10.50 2.50
N LEU A 12 5.58 10.41 1.81
CA LEU A 12 4.51 11.41 1.90
C LEU A 12 3.87 11.46 3.30
N TRP A 13 3.53 10.31 3.88
CA TRP A 13 2.99 10.27 5.24
C TRP A 13 3.98 10.81 6.26
N LEU A 14 5.24 10.38 6.19
CA LEU A 14 6.29 10.86 7.08
C LEU A 14 6.47 12.38 6.94
N ALA A 15 6.57 12.90 5.72
CA ALA A 15 6.70 14.34 5.48
C ALA A 15 5.53 15.12 6.08
N ALA A 16 4.30 14.61 5.98
CA ALA A 16 3.14 15.25 6.57
C ALA A 16 3.20 15.26 8.10
N GLU A 17 3.63 14.17 8.73
CA GLU A 17 3.86 14.11 10.17
C GLU A 17 4.97 15.09 10.61
N LEU A 18 6.05 15.22 9.84
CA LEU A 18 7.12 16.19 10.11
C LEU A 18 6.63 17.64 9.96
N LYS A 19 5.86 17.94 8.91
CA LYS A 19 5.22 19.25 8.70
C LYS A 19 4.33 19.63 9.88
N ALA A 20 3.47 18.72 10.33
CA ALA A 20 2.59 18.94 11.48
C ALA A 20 3.36 19.21 12.79
N ARG A 21 4.61 18.74 12.89
CA ARG A 21 5.52 18.97 14.03
C ARG A 21 6.47 20.15 13.84
N ASN A 22 6.32 20.92 12.76
CA ASN A 22 7.23 22.00 12.37
C ASN A 22 8.70 21.54 12.24
N ILE A 23 8.93 20.29 11.83
CA ILE A 23 10.26 19.76 11.55
C ILE A 23 10.56 20.02 10.07
N PRO A 24 11.61 20.81 9.73
CA PRO A 24 11.92 21.12 8.33
C PRO A 24 12.27 19.87 7.54
N CYS A 25 11.49 19.57 6.50
CA CYS A 25 11.73 18.47 5.59
C CYS A 25 11.38 18.79 4.14
N CYS A 26 11.96 18.02 3.23
CA CYS A 26 11.55 17.94 1.83
C CYS A 26 11.46 16.48 1.37
N VAL A 27 10.70 16.24 0.31
CA VAL A 27 10.62 14.96 -0.39
C VAL A 27 11.22 15.12 -1.78
N ILE A 28 12.12 14.21 -2.15
CA ILE A 28 12.71 14.14 -3.48
C ILE A 28 12.15 12.89 -4.17
N GLU A 29 11.47 13.08 -5.29
CA GLU A 29 10.91 12.02 -6.13
C GLU A 29 11.50 12.09 -7.53
N LYS A 30 11.93 10.95 -8.08
CA LYS A 30 12.60 10.89 -9.39
C LYS A 30 11.63 10.86 -10.57
N SER A 31 10.39 10.45 -10.34
CA SER A 31 9.36 10.31 -11.36
C SER A 31 8.13 11.12 -10.95
N ALA A 32 7.06 10.46 -10.51
CA ALA A 32 5.83 11.09 -10.07
C ALA A 32 5.48 10.60 -8.66
N LEU A 33 4.81 11.44 -7.87
CA LEU A 33 4.38 11.09 -6.52
C LEU A 33 3.45 9.88 -6.56
N GLY A 34 3.67 8.94 -5.64
CA GLY A 34 2.93 7.68 -5.57
C GLY A 34 3.26 6.68 -6.68
N GLN A 35 4.07 7.05 -7.69
CA GLN A 35 4.43 6.17 -8.80
C GLN A 35 5.13 4.91 -8.29
N GLY A 36 4.72 3.75 -8.79
CA GLY A 36 5.18 2.44 -8.32
C GLY A 36 4.21 1.79 -7.34
N GLN A 37 4.71 1.21 -6.24
CA GLN A 37 3.93 0.35 -5.35
C GLN A 37 2.73 1.03 -4.68
N THR A 38 2.74 2.36 -4.52
CA THR A 38 1.63 3.07 -3.85
C THR A 38 0.40 3.09 -4.75
N LEU A 39 0.50 3.67 -5.96
CA LEU A 39 -0.58 3.72 -6.94
C LEU A 39 -0.87 2.35 -7.58
N ALA A 40 0.07 1.40 -7.53
CA ALA A 40 -0.18 0.01 -7.91
C ALA A 40 -0.89 -0.83 -6.84
N SER A 41 -1.14 -0.29 -5.63
CA SER A 41 -1.85 -1.05 -4.60
C SER A 41 -3.37 -1.06 -4.84
N GLN A 42 -4.10 -1.93 -4.12
CA GLN A 42 -5.56 -1.98 -4.21
C GLN A 42 -6.28 -0.98 -3.27
N GLY A 43 -5.55 -0.11 -2.57
CA GLY A 43 -6.12 0.90 -1.67
C GLY A 43 -6.73 0.38 -0.37
N MET A 44 -6.64 -0.94 -0.10
CA MET A 44 -7.24 -1.59 1.07
C MET A 44 -6.44 -1.33 2.36
N ILE A 45 -7.08 -0.73 3.35
CA ILE A 45 -6.47 -0.46 4.67
C ILE A 45 -6.71 -1.63 5.61
N HIS A 46 -5.84 -2.63 5.53
CA HIS A 46 -5.98 -3.82 6.35
C HIS A 46 -5.81 -3.57 7.85
N GLY A 47 -6.70 -4.16 8.64
CA GLY A 47 -6.68 -4.20 10.11
C GLY A 47 -6.19 -5.53 10.65
N GLY A 48 -5.60 -6.38 9.81
CA GLY A 48 -5.02 -7.63 10.26
C GLY A 48 -6.00 -8.76 10.54
N THR A 49 -7.07 -8.81 9.77
CA THR A 49 -8.05 -9.90 9.70
C THR A 49 -7.40 -11.29 9.43
N LYS A 50 -6.13 -11.34 9.03
CA LYS A 50 -5.34 -12.58 8.86
C LYS A 50 -4.53 -12.97 10.13
N TYR A 51 -4.25 -12.04 11.05
CA TYR A 51 -3.18 -12.21 12.04
C TYR A 51 -3.63 -12.63 13.41
N ALA A 52 -4.92 -12.55 13.70
CA ALA A 52 -5.40 -13.04 14.96
C ALA A 52 -5.56 -14.58 14.93
N LEU A 53 -5.22 -15.27 13.85
CA LEU A 53 -5.32 -16.72 13.71
C LEU A 53 -4.39 -17.53 14.62
N ASP A 54 -3.20 -17.00 14.93
CA ASP A 54 -2.21 -17.74 15.72
C ASP A 54 -2.46 -17.65 17.23
N GLY A 55 -3.55 -16.98 17.68
CA GLY A 55 -3.93 -16.85 19.09
C GLY A 55 -2.97 -16.04 19.96
N LEU A 56 -1.80 -15.66 19.43
CA LEU A 56 -0.80 -14.83 20.09
C LEU A 56 -1.04 -13.35 19.74
N LEU A 57 -1.25 -12.53 20.76
CA LEU A 57 -1.18 -11.07 20.66
C LEU A 57 0.27 -10.67 20.37
N THR A 58 0.67 -10.74 19.10
CA THR A 58 2.00 -10.31 18.66
C THR A 58 2.02 -8.80 18.47
N LYS A 59 3.20 -8.18 18.64
CA LYS A 59 3.42 -6.75 18.33
C LYS A 59 2.93 -6.40 16.92
N ALA A 60 3.17 -7.29 15.96
CA ALA A 60 2.73 -7.14 14.59
C ALA A 60 1.20 -7.10 14.43
N ALA A 61 0.48 -8.01 15.10
CA ALA A 61 -0.99 -8.04 15.06
C ALA A 61 -1.61 -6.77 15.68
N SER A 62 -1.00 -6.24 16.74
CA SER A 62 -1.42 -4.98 17.36
C SER A 62 -1.19 -3.78 16.43
N GLU A 63 -0.03 -3.71 15.79
CA GLU A 63 0.35 -2.59 14.92
C GLU A 63 -0.57 -2.48 13.70
N ILE A 64 -0.67 -3.54 12.90
CA ILE A 64 -1.61 -3.57 11.76
C ILE A 64 -3.06 -3.42 12.21
N GLY A 65 -3.38 -3.94 13.41
CA GLY A 65 -4.72 -3.87 13.98
C GLY A 65 -5.19 -2.45 14.31
N ALA A 66 -4.28 -1.52 14.56
CA ALA A 66 -4.60 -0.12 14.82
C ALA A 66 -4.80 0.70 13.54
N MET A 67 -4.31 0.22 12.40
CA MET A 67 -4.24 1.02 11.17
C MET A 67 -5.59 1.52 10.66
N PRO A 68 -6.67 0.72 10.56
CA PRO A 68 -7.97 1.23 10.10
C PRO A 68 -8.46 2.44 10.91
N SER A 69 -8.27 2.42 12.23
CA SER A 69 -8.64 3.55 13.10
C SER A 69 -7.77 4.79 12.80
N ARG A 70 -6.44 4.61 12.70
CA ARG A 70 -5.51 5.70 12.37
C ARG A 70 -5.82 6.36 11.02
N TRP A 71 -6.12 5.57 10.00
CA TRP A 71 -6.51 6.09 8.70
C TRP A 71 -7.86 6.83 8.79
N LYS A 72 -8.86 6.30 9.50
CA LYS A 72 -10.14 7.01 9.73
C LYS A 72 -9.97 8.34 10.47
N GLN A 73 -9.06 8.42 11.43
CA GLN A 73 -8.72 9.69 12.10
C GLN A 73 -8.13 10.71 11.12
N ALA A 74 -7.20 10.30 10.26
CA ALA A 74 -6.66 11.19 9.23
C ALA A 74 -7.72 11.65 8.22
N LEU A 75 -8.56 10.71 7.74
CA LEU A 75 -9.66 10.99 6.81
C LEU A 75 -10.75 11.90 7.39
N SER A 76 -10.88 11.95 8.71
CA SER A 76 -11.81 12.86 9.41
C SER A 76 -11.15 14.15 9.90
N GLY A 77 -9.84 14.34 9.66
CA GLY A 77 -9.08 15.50 10.12
C GLY A 77 -8.86 15.52 11.64
N GLN A 78 -9.03 14.38 12.31
CA GLN A 78 -8.85 14.22 13.76
C GLN A 78 -7.45 13.75 14.14
N GLY A 79 -6.61 13.43 13.16
CA GLY A 79 -5.21 13.05 13.34
C GLY A 79 -4.22 14.21 13.13
N THR A 80 -2.92 13.91 13.28
CA THR A 80 -1.81 14.82 12.95
C THR A 80 -1.67 15.08 11.44
N VAL A 81 -2.05 14.10 10.63
CA VAL A 81 -2.13 14.20 9.16
C VAL A 81 -3.59 14.43 8.78
N ASP A 82 -3.88 15.52 8.07
CA ASP A 82 -5.21 15.85 7.59
C ASP A 82 -5.41 15.34 6.16
N LEU A 83 -6.26 14.32 6.01
CA LEU A 83 -6.61 13.69 4.73
C LEU A 83 -8.10 13.81 4.41
N ARG A 84 -8.79 14.86 4.89
CA ARG A 84 -10.23 15.06 4.64
C ARG A 84 -10.61 15.16 3.17
N GLN A 85 -9.67 15.52 2.30
CA GLN A 85 -9.88 15.59 0.85
C GLN A 85 -9.79 14.24 0.14
N VAL A 86 -9.35 13.18 0.84
CA VAL A 86 -9.21 11.85 0.26
C VAL A 86 -10.58 11.19 0.14
N GLN A 87 -10.91 10.73 -1.05
CA GLN A 87 -12.12 9.99 -1.31
C GLN A 87 -11.94 8.51 -0.95
N LEU A 88 -13.04 7.88 -0.57
CA LEU A 88 -13.11 6.44 -0.39
C LEU A 88 -13.76 5.83 -1.62
N GLU A 89 -13.20 4.73 -2.09
CA GLU A 89 -13.94 3.81 -2.97
C GLU A 89 -15.06 3.14 -2.17
N ARG A 90 -14.82 2.87 -0.87
CA ARG A 90 -15.82 2.42 0.12
C ARG A 90 -15.30 2.49 1.55
N SER A 91 -16.23 2.46 2.51
CA SER A 91 -15.97 2.54 3.97
C SER A 91 -15.48 1.25 4.63
N ASP A 92 -15.59 0.12 3.94
CA ASP A 92 -15.41 -1.24 4.44
C ASP A 92 -14.88 -2.16 3.32
N GLN A 93 -14.54 -3.40 3.62
CA GLN A 93 -14.18 -4.41 2.62
C GLN A 93 -15.12 -5.60 2.74
N LEU A 94 -15.36 -6.29 1.63
CA LEU A 94 -16.19 -7.49 1.59
C LEU A 94 -15.34 -8.77 1.68
N LEU A 95 -15.95 -9.81 2.21
CA LEU A 95 -15.42 -11.17 2.20
C LEU A 95 -16.55 -12.10 1.82
N TRP A 96 -16.36 -12.96 0.82
CA TRP A 96 -17.43 -13.85 0.38
C TRP A 96 -16.96 -15.26 0.03
N SER A 97 -17.90 -16.21 0.11
CA SER A 97 -17.78 -17.55 -0.50
C SER A 97 -18.77 -17.67 -1.66
N VAL A 98 -18.54 -18.59 -2.59
CA VAL A 98 -19.42 -18.80 -3.78
C VAL A 98 -20.25 -20.09 -3.70
N GLU A 99 -19.95 -20.97 -2.75
CA GLU A 99 -20.66 -22.22 -2.50
C GLU A 99 -20.98 -22.37 -1.00
N SER A 100 -21.84 -23.34 -0.65
CA SER A 100 -22.05 -23.84 0.71
C SER A 100 -20.84 -24.62 1.24
N ILE A 101 -19.62 -24.14 0.98
CA ILE A 101 -18.39 -24.63 1.60
C ILE A 101 -18.53 -24.34 3.09
N THR A 102 -19.10 -25.31 3.80
CA THR A 102 -19.16 -25.38 5.26
C THR A 102 -17.80 -25.71 5.88
N ALA A 103 -16.77 -25.98 5.06
CA ALA A 103 -15.46 -26.41 5.52
C ALA A 103 -14.43 -25.27 5.48
N ASN A 104 -14.03 -24.84 6.68
CA ASN A 104 -12.83 -24.05 7.01
C ASN A 104 -12.88 -22.52 7.00
N LEU A 105 -14.05 -21.93 7.25
CA LEU A 105 -14.09 -20.61 7.90
C LEU A 105 -13.25 -20.61 9.20
N LEU A 106 -13.10 -21.75 9.90
CA LEU A 106 -12.26 -21.89 11.09
C LEU A 106 -10.83 -21.34 10.94
N GLY A 107 -10.22 -21.47 9.77
CA GLY A 107 -8.87 -20.97 9.49
C GLY A 107 -8.78 -19.45 9.27
N PHE A 108 -9.89 -18.71 9.12
CA PHE A 108 -9.96 -17.24 9.18
C PHE A 108 -10.64 -16.76 10.50
N PHE A 109 -11.38 -17.66 11.17
CA PHE A 109 -12.25 -17.40 12.32
C PHE A 109 -11.61 -17.72 13.68
N ALA A 110 -10.36 -18.20 13.71
CA ALA A 110 -9.80 -18.92 14.86
C ALA A 110 -9.64 -18.09 16.16
N SER A 111 -9.79 -16.75 16.14
CA SER A 111 -9.70 -15.97 17.39
C SER A 111 -10.83 -15.00 17.65
N LYS A 112 -10.99 -14.69 18.94
CA LYS A 112 -12.00 -13.77 19.47
C LYS A 112 -11.81 -12.34 18.99
N ALA A 113 -10.58 -11.92 18.66
CA ALA A 113 -10.28 -10.60 18.10
C ALA A 113 -10.70 -10.45 16.62
N MET A 114 -10.85 -11.56 15.89
CA MET A 114 -11.36 -11.57 14.52
C MET A 114 -12.86 -11.28 14.43
N ARG A 115 -13.62 -11.83 15.38
CA ARG A 115 -15.09 -11.74 15.39
C ARG A 115 -15.62 -10.32 15.59
N SER A 116 -14.83 -9.41 16.19
CA SER A 116 -15.27 -8.02 16.39
C SER A 116 -15.05 -7.13 15.16
N ARG A 117 -14.36 -7.61 14.12
CA ARG A 117 -14.01 -6.84 12.91
C ARG A 117 -14.65 -7.35 11.63
N MET A 118 -15.28 -8.51 11.71
CA MET A 118 -15.94 -9.18 10.59
C MET A 118 -17.37 -9.51 11.00
N GLU A 119 -18.31 -8.91 10.29
CA GLU A 119 -19.74 -9.08 10.51
C GLU A 119 -20.34 -9.86 9.35
N ARG A 120 -21.10 -10.93 9.63
CA ARG A 120 -21.89 -11.59 8.60
C ARG A 120 -23.08 -10.71 8.28
N ILE A 121 -23.31 -10.44 7.00
CA ILE A 121 -24.37 -9.53 6.54
C ILE A 121 -25.32 -10.26 5.60
N ASP A 122 -26.52 -9.72 5.44
CA ASP A 122 -27.46 -10.20 4.42
C ASP A 122 -26.95 -9.75 3.04
N PRO A 123 -26.79 -10.66 2.05
CA PRO A 123 -26.37 -10.29 0.70
C PRO A 123 -27.23 -9.22 0.03
N THR A 124 -28.52 -9.12 0.41
CA THR A 124 -29.45 -8.09 -0.09
C THR A 124 -29.07 -6.66 0.31
N GLU A 125 -28.18 -6.48 1.31
CA GLU A 125 -27.63 -5.17 1.67
C GLU A 125 -26.56 -4.65 0.69
N GLU A 126 -26.00 -5.50 -0.17
CA GLU A 126 -24.90 -5.15 -1.07
C GLU A 126 -25.31 -5.36 -2.52
N ALA A 127 -25.36 -4.28 -3.31
CA ALA A 127 -25.84 -4.33 -4.71
C ALA A 127 -25.11 -5.36 -5.61
N ALA A 128 -23.84 -5.68 -5.30
CA ALA A 128 -23.08 -6.69 -6.03
C ALA A 128 -23.44 -8.14 -5.66
N PHE A 129 -24.17 -8.35 -4.57
CA PHE A 129 -24.51 -9.67 -4.01
C PHE A 129 -26.03 -9.87 -3.82
N ASP A 130 -26.82 -8.81 -3.93
CA ASP A 130 -28.29 -8.85 -4.03
C ASP A 130 -28.72 -9.45 -5.38
N HIS A 131 -28.53 -10.76 -5.52
CA HIS A 131 -28.83 -11.47 -6.75
C HIS A 131 -29.28 -12.92 -6.44
N PRO A 132 -30.35 -13.42 -7.09
CA PRO A 132 -30.89 -14.76 -6.79
C PRO A 132 -29.92 -15.92 -7.04
N ASN A 133 -28.93 -15.72 -7.91
CA ASN A 133 -27.88 -16.72 -8.19
C ASN A 133 -26.66 -16.62 -7.25
N PHE A 134 -26.64 -15.70 -6.29
CA PHE A 134 -25.66 -15.71 -5.23
C PHE A 134 -26.13 -16.63 -4.11
N HIS A 135 -25.38 -17.70 -3.85
CA HIS A 135 -25.72 -18.72 -2.84
C HIS A 135 -24.68 -18.83 -1.71
N GLY A 136 -23.79 -17.84 -1.64
CA GLY A 136 -22.68 -17.83 -0.72
C GLY A 136 -22.97 -17.22 0.64
N HIS A 137 -21.90 -17.01 1.41
CA HIS A 137 -21.90 -16.19 2.61
C HIS A 137 -21.19 -14.88 2.33
N LEU A 138 -21.68 -13.79 2.91
CA LEU A 138 -21.12 -12.46 2.78
C LEU A 138 -20.79 -11.89 4.16
N TYR A 139 -19.63 -11.26 4.25
CA TYR A 139 -19.16 -10.59 5.46
C TYR A 139 -18.61 -9.21 5.13
N ARG A 140 -18.74 -8.29 6.09
CA ARG A 140 -18.22 -6.92 6.04
C ARG A 140 -17.06 -6.77 7.02
N LEU A 141 -15.98 -6.16 6.57
CA LEU A 141 -14.80 -5.80 7.37
C LEU A 141 -14.76 -4.28 7.50
N THR A 142 -14.65 -3.73 8.71
CA THR A 142 -14.61 -2.27 8.95
C THR A 142 -13.27 -1.61 8.55
N GLU A 143 -12.72 -2.02 7.41
CA GLU A 143 -11.43 -1.67 6.84
C GLU A 143 -11.65 -0.85 5.55
N PRO A 144 -11.38 0.46 5.51
CA PRO A 144 -11.73 1.28 4.35
C PRO A 144 -10.89 0.96 3.12
N VAL A 145 -11.42 1.33 1.94
CA VAL A 145 -10.70 1.27 0.66
C VAL A 145 -10.57 2.69 0.12
N LEU A 146 -9.33 3.14 -0.02
CA LEU A 146 -9.01 4.50 -0.46
C LEU A 146 -9.02 4.60 -1.98
N LYS A 147 -9.49 5.74 -2.48
CA LYS A 147 -9.27 6.15 -3.87
C LYS A 147 -7.90 6.79 -4.00
N LEU A 148 -6.93 6.03 -4.50
CA LEU A 148 -5.50 6.33 -4.35
C LEU A 148 -5.02 7.55 -5.13
N ASP A 149 -5.60 7.84 -6.28
CA ASP A 149 -5.34 9.08 -7.01
C ASP A 149 -5.69 10.30 -6.14
N THR A 150 -6.83 10.31 -5.45
CA THR A 150 -7.17 11.40 -4.52
C THR A 150 -6.27 11.44 -3.28
N LEU A 151 -5.75 10.29 -2.84
CA LEU A 151 -4.78 10.21 -1.74
C LEU A 151 -3.49 10.96 -2.07
N ILE A 152 -2.93 10.74 -3.26
CA ILE A 152 -1.68 11.40 -3.66
C ILE A 152 -1.90 12.90 -3.88
N HIS A 153 -3.03 13.31 -4.47
CA HIS A 153 -3.37 14.73 -4.59
C HIS A 153 -3.48 15.41 -3.22
N ALA A 154 -4.16 14.78 -2.25
CA ALA A 154 -4.26 15.34 -0.90
C ALA A 154 -2.89 15.53 -0.23
N PHE A 155 -1.95 14.58 -0.42
CA PHE A 155 -0.57 14.77 0.06
C PHE A 155 0.18 15.85 -0.69
N SER A 156 -0.01 15.96 -2.01
CA SER A 156 0.58 17.02 -2.83
C SER A 156 0.18 18.40 -2.32
N ASP A 157 -1.11 18.60 -2.07
CA ASP A 157 -1.64 19.87 -1.54
C ASP A 157 -1.14 20.12 -0.11
N LEU A 158 -1.18 19.09 0.74
CA LEU A 158 -0.75 19.20 2.14
C LEU A 158 0.73 19.55 2.25
N LEU A 159 1.56 19.13 1.30
CA LEU A 159 3.02 19.28 1.30
C LEU A 159 3.50 20.31 0.27
N ASP A 160 2.63 21.22 -0.17
CA ASP A 160 2.98 22.26 -1.14
C ASP A 160 4.28 23.00 -0.75
N GLY A 161 5.14 23.22 -1.75
CA GLY A 161 6.47 23.78 -1.59
C GLY A 161 7.54 22.85 -0.99
N GLN A 162 7.23 21.61 -0.62
CA GLN A 162 8.18 20.67 0.00
C GLN A 162 8.47 19.42 -0.85
N LEU A 163 7.88 19.32 -2.03
CA LEU A 163 7.97 18.15 -2.92
C LEU A 163 8.73 18.53 -4.20
N PHE A 164 9.82 17.83 -4.48
CA PHE A 164 10.71 18.17 -5.61
C PHE A 164 10.89 16.99 -6.56
N THR A 165 10.92 17.27 -7.86
CA THR A 165 11.32 16.32 -8.89
C THR A 165 12.84 16.34 -9.04
N ALA A 166 13.51 15.28 -8.62
CA ALA A 166 14.92 15.02 -8.93
C ALA A 166 15.25 13.55 -8.67
N GLU A 167 16.20 13.00 -9.43
CA GLU A 167 16.80 11.71 -9.11
C GLU A 167 17.97 11.88 -8.14
N VAL A 168 17.91 11.21 -6.98
CA VAL A 168 19.06 11.04 -6.08
C VAL A 168 19.97 9.98 -6.69
N THR A 169 21.20 10.37 -7.01
CA THR A 169 22.20 9.49 -7.63
C THR A 169 23.11 8.87 -6.59
N GLU A 170 23.45 9.61 -5.54
CA GLU A 170 24.42 9.18 -4.51
C GLU A 170 24.07 9.76 -3.13
N LEU A 171 24.58 9.12 -2.08
CA LEU A 171 24.59 9.70 -0.73
C LEU A 171 25.92 10.40 -0.49
N ILE A 172 25.89 11.64 0.00
CA ILE A 172 27.10 12.38 0.31
C ILE A 172 27.68 11.89 1.63
N VAL A 173 28.94 11.47 1.61
CA VAL A 173 29.67 10.95 2.79
C VAL A 173 30.83 11.87 3.15
N GLU A 174 30.83 12.37 4.38
CA GLU A 174 31.90 13.20 4.95
C GLU A 174 32.32 12.63 6.31
N ASN A 175 33.62 12.43 6.53
CA ASN A 175 34.13 11.84 7.78
C ASN A 175 33.43 10.52 8.17
N GLN A 176 33.17 9.65 7.19
CA GLN A 176 32.44 8.39 7.34
C GLN A 176 30.96 8.53 7.78
N MET A 177 30.38 9.72 7.69
CA MET A 177 28.97 9.98 8.01
C MET A 177 28.22 10.46 6.77
N ILE A 178 26.97 10.00 6.61
CA ILE A 178 26.07 10.55 5.58
C ILE A 178 25.68 11.98 5.99
N THR A 179 25.89 12.95 5.10
CA THR A 179 25.57 14.36 5.37
C THR A 179 24.62 14.98 4.35
N GLY A 180 24.16 14.20 3.36
CA GLY A 180 23.24 14.68 2.35
C GLY A 180 23.07 13.72 1.18
N VAL A 181 22.50 14.24 0.10
CA VAL A 181 22.29 13.53 -1.16
C VAL A 181 22.83 14.34 -2.32
N GLU A 182 23.35 13.62 -3.31
CA GLU A 182 23.61 14.17 -4.63
C GLU A 182 22.48 13.84 -5.58
N THR A 183 22.06 14.83 -6.37
CA THR A 183 20.90 14.70 -7.25
C THR A 183 21.16 15.28 -8.62
N THR A 184 20.33 14.91 -9.58
CA THR A 184 20.28 15.50 -10.91
C THR A 184 19.97 17.01 -10.94
N ALA A 185 19.47 17.59 -9.83
CA ALA A 185 19.21 19.02 -9.67
C ALA A 185 20.25 19.74 -8.77
N GLY A 186 21.25 19.01 -8.25
CA GLY A 186 22.31 19.49 -7.37
C GLY A 186 22.34 18.83 -5.99
N SER A 187 23.35 19.20 -5.20
CA SER A 187 23.57 18.68 -3.86
C SER A 187 22.61 19.25 -2.82
N LEU A 188 22.21 18.43 -1.85
CA LEU A 188 21.45 18.89 -0.68
C LEU A 188 21.96 18.24 0.61
N LYS A 189 22.26 19.07 1.62
CA LYS A 189 22.78 18.65 2.92
C LYS A 189 21.67 18.49 3.95
N GLY A 190 21.73 17.42 4.74
CA GLY A 190 20.74 17.11 5.77
C GLY A 190 20.75 15.65 6.20
N ASP A 191 19.83 15.30 7.10
CA ASP A 191 19.62 13.91 7.51
C ASP A 191 18.82 13.20 6.43
N VAL A 192 19.29 12.04 6.01
CA VAL A 192 18.71 11.32 4.87
C VAL A 192 17.79 10.22 5.38
N ILE A 193 16.56 10.20 4.88
CA ILE A 193 15.55 9.18 5.18
C ILE A 193 15.17 8.52 3.86
N LEU A 194 15.60 7.28 3.66
CA LEU A 194 15.31 6.49 2.47
C LEU A 194 13.97 5.77 2.63
N THR A 195 12.99 6.21 1.85
CA THR A 195 11.67 5.59 1.68
C THR A 195 11.42 5.22 0.21
N ALA A 196 12.50 4.98 -0.54
CA ALA A 196 12.52 4.87 -2.01
C ALA A 196 12.10 3.49 -2.56
N GLY A 197 11.45 2.65 -1.74
CA GLY A 197 11.06 1.30 -2.15
C GLY A 197 12.25 0.49 -2.66
N GLU A 198 12.17 -0.02 -3.89
CA GLU A 198 13.25 -0.76 -4.55
C GLU A 198 14.51 0.08 -4.80
N GLY A 199 14.36 1.40 -5.00
CA GLY A 199 15.48 2.31 -5.24
C GLY A 199 16.45 2.41 -4.07
N THR A 200 16.01 2.02 -2.86
CA THR A 200 16.83 2.01 -1.66
C THR A 200 18.08 1.14 -1.81
N GLU A 201 17.96 -0.03 -2.42
CA GLU A 201 19.07 -0.99 -2.52
C GLU A 201 20.25 -0.43 -3.31
N ALA A 202 19.98 0.26 -4.42
CA ALA A 202 21.02 0.88 -5.24
C ALA A 202 21.73 2.04 -4.51
N LEU A 203 21.00 2.81 -3.69
CA LEU A 203 21.58 3.93 -2.94
C LEU A 203 22.48 3.48 -1.79
N VAL A 204 22.20 2.32 -1.20
CA VAL A 204 22.98 1.81 -0.05
C VAL A 204 24.08 0.83 -0.41
N SER A 205 24.05 0.24 -1.62
CA SER A 205 25.05 -0.73 -2.07
C SER A 205 26.45 -0.12 -2.23
N ALA A 206 26.53 1.18 -2.52
CA ALA A 206 27.77 1.92 -2.67
C ALA A 206 28.42 2.31 -1.31
N LEU A 207 27.72 2.09 -0.20
CA LEU A 207 28.18 2.51 1.12
C LEU A 207 29.04 1.43 1.78
N ALA A 208 30.12 1.83 2.44
CA ALA A 208 30.91 0.98 3.32
C ALA A 208 30.21 0.72 4.67
N ILE A 209 28.89 0.47 4.66
CA ILE A 209 28.10 0.05 5.81
C ILE A 209 27.52 -1.33 5.55
N ASN A 210 26.99 -2.00 6.57
CA ASN A 210 26.23 -3.24 6.39
C ASN A 210 24.73 -2.90 6.42
N PRO A 211 24.12 -2.40 5.32
CA PRO A 211 22.74 -1.95 5.34
C PRO A 211 21.80 -3.14 5.52
N PRO A 212 20.56 -2.90 6.02
CA PRO A 212 19.53 -3.93 6.00
C PRO A 212 19.31 -4.42 4.57
N ARG A 213 19.31 -5.74 4.39
CA ARG A 213 19.05 -6.36 3.08
C ARG A 213 17.59 -6.16 2.69
N MET A 214 17.36 -5.92 1.41
CA MET A 214 16.01 -5.87 0.83
C MET A 214 15.69 -7.21 0.17
N GLN A 215 14.41 -7.59 0.16
CA GLN A 215 13.88 -8.67 -0.67
C GLN A 215 12.83 -8.09 -1.64
N ARG A 216 12.73 -8.70 -2.82
CA ARG A 216 11.66 -8.43 -3.78
C ARG A 216 10.72 -9.61 -3.79
N ARG A 217 9.43 -9.36 -3.54
CA ARG A 217 8.38 -10.37 -3.60
C ARG A 217 7.42 -10.04 -4.75
N PRO A 218 7.63 -10.62 -5.94
CA PRO A 218 6.84 -10.31 -7.12
C PRO A 218 5.35 -10.63 -6.96
N LEU A 219 4.55 -9.98 -7.79
CA LEU A 219 3.14 -10.23 -8.06
C LEU A 219 2.90 -10.07 -9.56
N ALA A 220 2.05 -10.93 -10.11
CA ALA A 220 1.48 -10.78 -11.45
C ALA A 220 -0.01 -10.47 -11.31
N MET A 221 -0.35 -9.20 -11.18
CA MET A 221 -1.73 -8.75 -11.02
C MET A 221 -2.46 -8.88 -12.36
N ALA A 222 -3.75 -9.22 -12.36
CA ALA A 222 -4.56 -9.18 -13.58
C ALA A 222 -5.48 -7.95 -13.56
N VAL A 223 -5.65 -7.31 -14.71
CA VAL A 223 -6.49 -6.13 -14.91
C VAL A 223 -7.50 -6.48 -16.00
N CYS A 224 -8.78 -6.57 -15.64
CA CYS A 224 -9.85 -6.83 -16.60
C CYS A 224 -10.63 -5.54 -16.85
N GLN A 225 -10.56 -5.00 -18.07
CA GLN A 225 -11.44 -3.92 -18.50
C GLN A 225 -12.82 -4.50 -18.80
N LEU A 226 -13.88 -3.87 -18.30
CA LEU A 226 -15.25 -4.29 -18.55
C LEU A 226 -15.86 -3.54 -19.73
N LYS A 227 -16.64 -4.24 -20.56
CA LYS A 227 -17.43 -3.66 -21.64
C LYS A 227 -18.54 -2.77 -21.09
N GLU A 228 -19.17 -3.24 -20.03
CA GLU A 228 -20.26 -2.57 -19.33
C GLU A 228 -19.97 -2.60 -17.82
N PRO A 229 -20.28 -1.51 -17.10
CA PRO A 229 -20.03 -1.46 -15.67
C PRO A 229 -20.92 -2.46 -14.91
N ILE A 230 -20.34 -3.11 -13.91
CA ILE A 230 -21.06 -3.90 -12.89
C ILE A 230 -21.10 -3.12 -11.56
N PRO A 231 -21.98 -3.49 -10.61
CA PRO A 231 -21.89 -2.98 -9.25
C PRO A 231 -20.48 -3.20 -8.67
N PRO A 232 -19.86 -2.18 -8.06
CA PRO A 232 -18.46 -2.24 -7.67
C PRO A 232 -18.22 -3.23 -6.53
N VAL A 233 -17.16 -4.03 -6.67
CA VAL A 233 -16.72 -5.02 -5.69
C VAL A 233 -15.32 -4.70 -5.21
N PHE A 234 -15.16 -4.77 -3.89
CA PHE A 234 -13.88 -4.55 -3.21
C PHE A 234 -13.77 -5.49 -2.02
N GLY A 235 -12.86 -6.43 -2.11
CA GLY A 235 -12.71 -7.43 -1.06
C GLY A 235 -12.12 -8.74 -1.56
N HIS A 236 -12.47 -9.81 -0.86
CA HIS A 236 -11.80 -11.08 -0.97
C HIS A 236 -12.78 -12.24 -1.18
N GLN A 237 -12.57 -13.02 -2.24
CA GLN A 237 -13.17 -14.35 -2.36
C GLN A 237 -12.37 -15.32 -1.49
N LEU A 238 -13.06 -16.02 -0.59
CA LEU A 238 -12.48 -17.09 0.21
C LEU A 238 -12.23 -18.35 -0.61
N GLY A 239 -11.12 -19.01 -0.32
CA GLY A 239 -10.80 -20.35 -0.81
C GLY A 239 -10.70 -21.35 0.33
N THR A 240 -10.08 -22.50 0.08
CA THR A 240 -9.89 -23.58 1.06
C THR A 240 -8.76 -23.33 2.08
N GLY A 241 -7.96 -22.28 1.88
CA GLY A 241 -6.79 -21.94 2.71
C GLY A 241 -6.88 -20.61 3.45
N SER A 242 -5.79 -20.21 4.11
CA SER A 242 -5.68 -18.97 4.91
C SER A 242 -5.38 -17.71 4.08
N LYS A 243 -5.41 -17.81 2.74
CA LYS A 243 -5.22 -16.69 1.81
C LYS A 243 -6.50 -16.51 0.98
N PRO A 244 -6.87 -15.27 0.63
CA PRO A 244 -7.89 -15.02 -0.39
C PRO A 244 -7.54 -15.74 -1.68
N LYS A 245 -8.49 -16.50 -2.21
CA LYS A 245 -8.37 -17.11 -3.55
C LYS A 245 -8.23 -16.02 -4.60
N LEU A 246 -9.09 -15.01 -4.50
CA LEU A 246 -9.08 -13.82 -5.35
C LEU A 246 -9.27 -12.59 -4.46
N THR A 247 -8.53 -11.53 -4.75
CA THR A 247 -8.81 -10.19 -4.20
C THR A 247 -9.25 -9.30 -5.34
N VAL A 248 -10.42 -8.70 -5.23
CA VAL A 248 -11.00 -7.86 -6.28
C VAL A 248 -11.06 -6.42 -5.77
N SER A 249 -10.66 -5.46 -6.59
CA SER A 249 -11.04 -4.06 -6.44
C SER A 249 -11.52 -3.51 -7.77
N THR A 250 -12.58 -2.70 -7.73
CA THR A 250 -13.19 -2.12 -8.92
C THR A 250 -12.74 -0.67 -9.05
N HIS A 251 -12.25 -0.25 -10.21
CA HIS A 251 -11.73 1.11 -10.41
C HIS A 251 -12.36 1.73 -11.65
N ARG A 252 -12.80 2.98 -11.57
CA ARG A 252 -13.26 3.73 -12.73
C ARG A 252 -12.17 4.71 -13.17
N VAL A 253 -11.70 4.57 -14.41
CA VAL A 253 -10.71 5.45 -15.01
C VAL A 253 -11.26 5.95 -16.34
N GLY A 254 -11.56 7.25 -16.40
CA GLY A 254 -12.37 7.82 -17.47
C GLY A 254 -13.75 7.17 -17.56
N GLU A 255 -14.13 6.73 -18.76
CA GLU A 255 -15.40 6.04 -19.00
C GLU A 255 -15.35 4.53 -18.76
N SER A 256 -14.15 3.96 -18.55
CA SER A 256 -13.97 2.52 -18.37
C SER A 256 -13.99 2.11 -16.90
N GLN A 257 -14.58 0.94 -16.63
CA GLN A 257 -14.48 0.25 -15.34
C GLN A 257 -13.52 -0.93 -15.45
N PHE A 258 -12.64 -1.08 -14.46
CA PHE A 258 -11.63 -2.13 -14.40
C PHE A 258 -11.80 -2.96 -13.13
N LEU A 259 -11.65 -4.27 -13.25
CA LEU A 259 -11.42 -5.15 -12.11
C LEU A 259 -9.92 -5.37 -11.96
N TYR A 260 -9.36 -4.96 -10.83
CA TYR A 260 -7.96 -5.18 -10.48
C TYR A 260 -7.83 -6.36 -9.51
N LEU A 261 -7.12 -7.39 -9.95
CA LEU A 261 -7.18 -8.73 -9.39
C LEU A 261 -5.85 -9.14 -8.75
N GLY A 262 -5.91 -9.42 -7.46
CA GLY A 262 -4.82 -9.89 -6.62
C GLY A 262 -5.14 -11.20 -5.90
N GLY A 263 -4.56 -11.39 -4.71
CA GLY A 263 -4.72 -12.61 -3.92
C GLY A 263 -3.85 -13.75 -4.44
N GLN A 264 -4.30 -14.99 -4.24
CA GLN A 264 -3.55 -16.17 -4.67
C GLN A 264 -3.34 -16.20 -6.20
N LEU A 265 -4.30 -15.71 -6.99
CA LEU A 265 -4.15 -15.56 -8.44
C LEU A 265 -2.84 -14.85 -8.83
N ALA A 266 -2.55 -13.73 -8.18
CA ALA A 266 -1.39 -12.90 -8.51
C ALA A 266 -0.07 -13.41 -7.92
N GLU A 267 -0.12 -14.17 -6.80
CA GLU A 267 1.06 -14.83 -6.25
C GLU A 267 1.47 -16.03 -7.11
N ASP A 268 0.51 -16.88 -7.48
CA ASP A 268 0.76 -18.08 -8.29
C ASP A 268 1.08 -17.74 -9.77
N GLY A 269 0.67 -16.55 -10.23
CA GLY A 269 0.87 -16.09 -11.60
C GLY A 269 2.27 -15.59 -11.92
N VAL A 270 3.16 -15.41 -10.92
CA VAL A 270 4.49 -14.83 -11.12
C VAL A 270 5.31 -15.60 -12.17
N GLU A 271 5.31 -16.93 -12.09
CA GLU A 271 6.09 -17.83 -12.96
C GLU A 271 5.34 -18.24 -14.23
N GLN A 272 4.13 -17.72 -14.45
CA GLN A 272 3.30 -18.07 -15.60
C GLN A 272 3.46 -17.06 -16.74
N ASP A 273 3.20 -17.49 -17.97
CA ASP A 273 3.08 -16.56 -19.09
C ASP A 273 1.78 -15.75 -19.00
N ASP A 274 1.79 -14.57 -19.62
CA ASP A 274 0.69 -13.60 -19.50
C ASP A 274 -0.62 -14.12 -20.09
N LEU A 275 -0.58 -14.89 -21.18
CA LEU A 275 -1.79 -15.44 -21.81
C LEU A 275 -2.49 -16.46 -20.89
N THR A 276 -1.71 -17.38 -20.32
CA THR A 276 -2.21 -18.35 -19.33
C THR A 276 -2.83 -17.62 -18.13
N LEU A 277 -2.16 -16.60 -17.60
CA LEU A 277 -2.66 -15.83 -16.47
C LEU A 277 -3.93 -15.03 -16.82
N CYS A 278 -4.02 -14.43 -18.00
CA CYS A 278 -5.24 -13.75 -18.46
C CYS A 278 -6.43 -14.71 -18.49
N HIS A 279 -6.28 -15.92 -19.06
CA HIS A 279 -7.35 -16.92 -19.07
C HIS A 279 -7.73 -17.39 -17.66
N ARG A 280 -6.75 -17.54 -16.75
CA ARG A 280 -7.04 -17.86 -15.34
C ARG A 280 -7.78 -16.72 -14.65
N ALA A 281 -7.42 -15.47 -14.93
CA ALA A 281 -8.08 -14.29 -14.37
C ALA A 281 -9.54 -14.19 -14.81
N GLU A 282 -9.82 -14.38 -16.11
CA GLU A 282 -11.20 -14.38 -16.64
C GLU A 282 -12.04 -15.49 -16.00
N ARG A 283 -11.49 -16.71 -15.88
CA ARG A 283 -12.16 -17.81 -15.17
C ARG A 283 -12.38 -17.49 -13.70
N ALA A 284 -11.40 -16.89 -13.02
CA ALA A 284 -11.52 -16.48 -11.63
C ALA A 284 -12.61 -15.42 -11.43
N VAL A 285 -12.76 -14.47 -12.36
CA VAL A 285 -13.85 -13.48 -12.35
C VAL A 285 -15.20 -14.15 -12.55
N GLN A 286 -15.33 -15.07 -13.52
CA GLN A 286 -16.59 -15.79 -13.74
C GLN A 286 -16.98 -16.67 -12.54
N GLU A 287 -16.00 -17.27 -11.86
CA GLU A 287 -16.25 -18.04 -10.65
C GLU A 287 -16.64 -17.13 -9.47
N ALA A 288 -15.89 -16.05 -9.27
CA ALA A 288 -16.01 -15.19 -8.09
C ALA A 288 -17.21 -14.24 -8.16
N LEU A 289 -17.68 -13.88 -9.36
CA LEU A 289 -18.68 -12.84 -9.64
C LEU A 289 -19.66 -13.23 -10.75
N GLY A 290 -19.77 -14.52 -11.10
CA GLY A 290 -20.52 -14.98 -12.28
C GLY A 290 -22.00 -14.60 -12.28
N TRP A 291 -22.61 -14.40 -11.10
CA TRP A 291 -23.99 -13.93 -11.00
C TRP A 291 -24.18 -12.51 -11.55
N LEU A 292 -23.14 -11.68 -11.55
CA LEU A 292 -23.15 -10.34 -12.17
C LEU A 292 -22.98 -10.38 -13.69
N LYS A 293 -22.70 -11.56 -14.27
CA LYS A 293 -22.44 -11.76 -15.71
C LYS A 293 -21.42 -10.76 -16.28
N PRO A 294 -20.23 -10.63 -15.65
CA PRO A 294 -19.24 -9.63 -16.05
C PRO A 294 -18.80 -9.84 -17.50
N GLN A 295 -18.91 -8.78 -18.30
CA GLN A 295 -18.49 -8.78 -19.70
C GLN A 295 -17.09 -8.17 -19.82
N ILE A 296 -16.08 -9.04 -19.91
CA ILE A 296 -14.68 -8.61 -20.02
C ILE A 296 -14.41 -8.20 -21.48
N GLN A 297 -13.89 -6.98 -21.66
CA GLN A 297 -13.45 -6.44 -22.94
C GLN A 297 -12.02 -6.88 -23.26
N SER A 298 -11.13 -6.72 -22.29
CA SER A 298 -9.71 -7.04 -22.38
C SER A 298 -9.19 -7.45 -21.01
N THR A 299 -8.17 -8.29 -21.01
CA THR A 299 -7.43 -8.70 -19.80
C THR A 299 -5.95 -8.51 -20.06
N GLN A 300 -5.25 -7.84 -19.14
CA GLN A 300 -3.80 -7.70 -19.16
C GLN A 300 -3.17 -8.08 -17.82
N VAL A 301 -1.88 -8.42 -17.85
CA VAL A 301 -1.09 -8.73 -16.66
C VAL A 301 -0.22 -7.52 -16.32
N PHE A 302 -0.32 -7.06 -15.08
CA PHE A 302 0.54 -6.02 -14.52
C PHE A 302 1.49 -6.65 -13.50
N ARG A 303 2.78 -6.70 -13.84
CA ARG A 303 3.83 -7.29 -13.00
C ARG A 303 4.48 -6.23 -12.14
N ILE A 304 4.57 -6.50 -10.84
CA ILE A 304 5.18 -5.58 -9.88
C ILE A 304 5.86 -6.32 -8.74
N ASN A 305 6.95 -5.76 -8.24
CA ASN A 305 7.60 -6.24 -7.03
C ASN A 305 7.12 -5.49 -5.79
N ARG A 306 6.94 -6.24 -4.71
CA ARG A 306 6.89 -5.68 -3.36
C ARG A 306 8.31 -5.55 -2.82
N ALA A 307 8.71 -4.35 -2.44
CA ALA A 307 10.00 -4.06 -1.82
C ALA A 307 9.87 -4.09 -0.30
N GLU A 308 10.55 -5.04 0.34
CA GLU A 308 10.42 -5.32 1.77
C GLU A 308 11.80 -5.55 2.38
N PRO A 309 12.02 -5.33 3.69
CA PRO A 309 13.22 -5.80 4.36
C PRO A 309 13.28 -7.33 4.28
N SER A 310 14.48 -7.86 4.04
CA SER A 310 14.72 -9.29 3.98
C SER A 310 14.51 -9.93 5.35
N THR A 311 13.77 -11.02 5.39
CA THR A 311 13.62 -11.87 6.58
C THR A 311 14.41 -13.17 6.40
N ARG A 312 14.75 -13.85 7.49
CA ARG A 312 15.51 -15.13 7.42
C ARG A 312 14.82 -16.18 6.55
N GLU A 313 13.49 -16.19 6.55
CA GLU A 313 12.65 -17.16 5.84
C GLU A 313 12.13 -16.61 4.49
N GLY A 314 12.50 -15.38 4.11
CA GLY A 314 12.00 -14.72 2.90
C GLY A 314 10.50 -14.40 2.93
N HIS A 315 9.85 -14.58 4.08
CA HIS A 315 8.45 -14.25 4.28
C HIS A 315 8.23 -12.74 4.35
N ARG A 316 6.97 -12.33 4.12
CA ARG A 316 6.55 -10.94 4.29
C ARG A 316 6.73 -10.53 5.75
N PRO A 317 7.39 -9.41 6.06
CA PRO A 317 7.39 -8.86 7.42
C PRO A 317 6.03 -8.30 7.78
N ASP A 318 5.67 -8.35 9.06
CA ASP A 318 4.32 -8.01 9.52
C ASP A 318 4.19 -6.62 10.19
N THR A 319 5.29 -5.87 10.24
CA THR A 319 5.34 -4.49 10.76
C THR A 319 5.94 -3.55 9.72
N ALA A 320 5.85 -2.25 9.96
CA ALA A 320 6.79 -1.35 9.31
C ALA A 320 8.23 -1.67 9.78
N PHE A 321 9.21 -1.34 8.95
CA PHE A 321 10.63 -1.53 9.25
C PHE A 321 11.36 -0.20 9.15
N VAL A 322 12.20 0.06 10.15
CA VAL A 322 13.08 1.22 10.23
C VAL A 322 14.43 0.79 10.77
N SER A 323 15.51 1.24 10.11
CA SER A 323 16.89 1.07 10.58
C SER A 323 17.61 2.42 10.53
N LYS A 324 18.29 2.81 11.62
CA LYS A 324 19.10 4.03 11.69
C LYS A 324 20.59 3.67 11.69
N ALA A 325 21.36 4.37 10.88
CA ALA A 325 22.82 4.39 10.90
C ALA A 325 23.28 5.85 10.88
N HIS A 326 23.62 6.41 12.05
CA HIS A 326 23.93 7.83 12.22
C HIS A 326 22.80 8.73 11.65
N ARG A 327 23.11 9.54 10.63
CA ARG A 327 22.16 10.48 9.98
C ARG A 327 21.39 9.86 8.81
N LEU A 328 21.54 8.55 8.59
CA LEU A 328 20.79 7.79 7.60
C LEU A 328 19.71 6.96 8.29
N ILE A 329 18.48 7.07 7.81
CA ILE A 329 17.37 6.18 8.18
C ILE A 329 16.91 5.45 6.92
N ILE A 330 16.74 4.13 7.00
CA ILE A 330 16.23 3.30 5.92
C ILE A 330 14.91 2.68 6.36
N ALA A 331 13.85 2.86 5.58
CA ALA A 331 12.52 2.44 5.98
C ALA A 331 11.67 1.86 4.83
N TRP A 332 10.92 0.80 5.15
CA TRP A 332 9.91 0.21 4.28
C TRP A 332 8.62 -0.03 5.08
N PRO A 333 7.44 0.30 4.54
CA PRO A 333 6.19 0.18 5.29
C PRO A 333 5.66 -1.25 5.28
N THR A 334 6.13 -2.12 4.36
CA THR A 334 5.63 -3.49 4.04
C THR A 334 4.18 -3.57 3.54
N LYS A 335 3.32 -2.61 3.91
CA LYS A 335 1.98 -2.37 3.34
C LYS A 335 1.69 -0.88 3.30
N LEU A 336 0.85 -0.46 2.36
CA LEU A 336 0.29 0.90 2.35
C LEU A 336 -0.32 1.27 3.72
N ALA A 337 -1.10 0.35 4.30
CA ALA A 337 -1.77 0.55 5.58
C ALA A 337 -0.82 0.91 6.74
N LEU A 338 0.46 0.51 6.68
CA LEU A 338 1.46 0.67 7.73
C LEU A 338 2.32 1.95 7.60
N ALA A 339 2.07 2.80 6.60
CA ALA A 339 2.72 4.12 6.51
C ALA A 339 2.63 4.97 7.80
N PRO A 340 1.48 4.99 8.53
CA PRO A 340 1.41 5.70 9.80
C PRO A 340 2.33 5.10 10.87
N ALA A 341 2.39 3.78 10.98
CA ALA A 341 3.26 3.09 11.93
C ALA A 341 4.75 3.26 11.59
N LEU A 342 5.09 3.35 10.30
CA LEU A 342 6.44 3.69 9.86
C LEU A 342 6.86 5.06 10.39
N ALA A 343 5.99 6.07 10.29
CA ALA A 343 6.29 7.39 10.82
C ALA A 343 6.47 7.38 12.35
N ASP A 344 5.65 6.62 13.07
CA ASP A 344 5.78 6.45 14.53
C ASP A 344 7.15 5.85 14.93
N GLN A 345 7.73 4.99 14.08
CA GLN A 345 9.05 4.42 14.29
C GLN A 345 10.19 5.38 13.90
N VAL A 346 10.00 6.22 12.88
CA VAL A 346 11.03 7.17 12.41
C VAL A 346 11.16 8.39 13.32
N ILE A 347 10.04 8.98 13.74
CA ILE A 347 10.03 10.27 14.45
C ILE A 347 10.88 10.28 15.73
N PRO A 348 10.81 9.27 16.62
CA PRO A 348 11.63 9.21 17.83
C PRO A 348 13.13 9.08 17.57
N LEU A 349 13.51 8.70 16.35
CA LEU A 349 14.91 8.54 15.94
C LEU A 349 15.52 9.83 15.39
N LEU A 350 14.73 10.90 15.24
CA LEU A 350 15.20 12.17 14.72
C LEU A 350 15.84 13.00 15.82
N ASP A 351 17.04 13.50 15.56
CA ASP A 351 17.69 14.43 16.48
C ASP A 351 16.96 15.79 16.44
N GLU A 352 16.85 16.45 17.60
CA GLU A 352 16.07 17.70 17.79
C GLU A 352 16.69 18.95 17.14
N GLU A 353 17.80 18.82 16.42
CA GLU A 353 18.49 19.97 15.81
C GLU A 353 17.61 20.72 14.80
N ARG A 354 17.14 21.90 15.23
CA ARG A 354 16.38 22.85 14.42
C ARG A 354 17.31 23.84 13.74
N ALA A 355 18.09 23.37 12.78
CA ALA A 355 18.75 24.28 11.85
C ALA A 355 17.73 24.69 10.77
N THR A 356 17.46 26.00 10.67
CA THR A 356 16.75 26.59 9.53
C THR A 356 17.63 26.47 8.29
N VAL A 357 17.30 25.52 7.43
CA VAL A 357 17.94 25.34 6.12
C VAL A 357 16.92 25.73 5.05
N SER A 358 17.34 26.53 4.08
CA SER A 358 16.51 26.91 2.94
C SER A 358 16.16 25.68 2.11
N LEU A 359 14.89 25.54 1.75
CA LEU A 359 14.46 24.56 0.75
C LEU A 359 15.12 24.86 -0.60
N PRO A 360 15.42 23.83 -1.41
CA PRO A 360 16.01 24.05 -2.73
C PRO A 360 15.00 24.72 -3.68
N ALA A 361 15.52 25.51 -4.64
CA ALA A 361 14.71 26.07 -5.72
C ALA A 361 14.62 25.10 -6.91
N TRP A 362 14.17 23.88 -6.65
CA TRP A 362 14.04 22.81 -7.66
C TRP A 362 12.62 22.71 -8.22
N PRO A 363 12.43 22.08 -9.40
CA PRO A 363 11.10 21.83 -9.94
C PRO A 363 10.23 21.02 -8.96
N GLY A 364 8.95 21.39 -8.83
CA GLY A 364 7.99 20.67 -8.01
C GLY A 364 7.73 19.24 -8.52
N ALA A 365 7.43 18.32 -7.60
CA ALA A 365 6.96 16.98 -7.96
C ALA A 365 5.52 17.00 -8.52
N HIS A 366 5.25 16.17 -9.52
CA HIS A 366 3.90 16.00 -10.07
C HIS A 366 3.27 14.69 -9.56
N VAL A 367 1.94 14.64 -9.52
CA VAL A 367 1.18 13.45 -9.10
C VAL A 367 1.20 12.37 -10.19
N GLY A 368 1.43 11.11 -9.79
CA GLY A 368 1.39 9.96 -10.69
C GLY A 368 -0.02 9.46 -11.00
N GLY A 369 -0.11 8.52 -11.94
CA GLY A 369 -1.34 7.80 -12.29
C GLY A 369 -1.30 6.33 -11.91
N TYR A 370 -2.44 5.65 -11.99
CA TYR A 370 -2.50 4.20 -11.84
C TYR A 370 -1.63 3.53 -12.92
N PRO A 371 -0.57 2.79 -12.54
CA PRO A 371 0.42 2.27 -13.51
C PRO A 371 -0.07 1.05 -14.30
N TRP A 372 -1.25 0.54 -13.96
CA TRP A 372 -1.86 -0.67 -14.53
C TRP A 372 -3.01 -0.36 -15.49
N VAL A 373 -3.32 0.93 -15.71
CA VAL A 373 -4.31 1.40 -16.68
C VAL A 373 -3.73 1.40 -18.08
#